data_AF-A0AAQ0W792-F1
#
_entry.id   AF-A0AAQ0W792-F1
#
_cell.length_a   1.000
_cell.length_b   1.000
_cell.length_c   1.000
_cell.angle_alpha   90.00
_cell.angle_beta   90.00
_cell.angle_gamma   90.00
#
_symmetry.space_group_name_H-M   'P 1'
#
loop_
_entity.id
_entity.type
_entity.pdbx_description
1 polymer ?
#
loop_
_entity_poly.entity_id
_entity_poly.type
_entity_poly.pdbx_seq_one_letter_code
_entity_poly.pdbx_strand_id
1 'polypeptide(L)'
;MGRYALIRLPLLLVALLLMTFASSAQAGLLVLSYHDIRDDVAAKGDPDRYAVSTSNFAAHLDWLRSHAYHPVSVQQVLDARAGRRALPSRPVLLTFDDGLRSVYTRVFPLLQAYGYPALVAPVTSWVELPAGQVVPYGHRDFTHDDFVTWAQLREMQDSGLIEIGSHSDDLHKGIPGNPFGNQTPAAVTRRWEAGKGYESEADYRQRIQTDLRHSRDAIVAHLDKPPRAMVWPYAAYNRASNAIAAQLGMTLSFDLEGRSHEADIGQQGRDRVDGQSLASLGRLLLFNNPDVRDLAGELRRDLSRDGLRAIQIDLDYVYDPDPAQLALNLDILVQRVKDIGPSHVFLQAFADPDGDGAADALYFPNRHLPMRADLFGRVAWQLRTRAGVRVFAWLPVLGFHLPDAQQQAALQIRGNDPKDVPRLDPGNPRTHQLVADIYEDLAANTYFEGLLFHDDAYLRDDEVPAYGNGDPATRTQQLIGFTQELKAAAERWRPKLVTVRNLFAQPVLEPHSEAWFAQRLDAFASAYDYTALMAMPYMEQANDPQQWLQQLAQRVGQQPHGFENTIFELQTVDWRTGKPLPEGVLLEHSKLLLAAGVRHLAYYPDDFIGGHPSVPEAREAMSARQFPYIER
;
A
#
# COMPACT_ATOMS: atom_id res chain seq x y z
N MET A 1 58.46 -44.64 -19.74
CA MET A 1 57.69 -43.73 -18.85
C MET A 1 56.54 -43.15 -19.66
N GLY A 2 55.30 -43.18 -19.16
CA GLY A 2 54.17 -42.46 -19.78
C GLY A 2 52.96 -43.31 -20.15
N ARG A 3 52.17 -43.71 -19.15
CA ARG A 3 50.71 -43.93 -19.26
C ARG A 3 50.08 -43.18 -18.08
N TYR A 4 48.83 -42.76 -18.20
CA TYR A 4 48.04 -41.90 -17.28
C TYR A 4 48.03 -40.40 -17.57
N ALA A 5 47.31 -40.00 -18.61
CA ALA A 5 46.49 -38.80 -18.61
C ALA A 5 45.41 -38.99 -19.68
N LEU A 6 44.23 -38.37 -19.54
CA LEU A 6 43.10 -38.36 -20.48
C LEU A 6 41.88 -39.24 -20.14
N ILE A 7 41.48 -39.35 -18.86
CA ILE A 7 40.07 -39.64 -18.50
C ILE A 7 39.63 -38.80 -17.28
N ARG A 8 39.93 -37.50 -17.27
CA ARG A 8 39.42 -36.58 -16.23
C ARG A 8 38.76 -35.30 -16.77
N LEU A 9 38.80 -35.06 -18.08
CA LEU A 9 38.23 -33.86 -18.68
C LEU A 9 36.71 -33.92 -18.94
N PRO A 10 36.06 -35.06 -19.28
CA PRO A 10 34.63 -35.04 -19.60
C PRO A 10 33.73 -35.02 -18.34
N LEU A 11 34.20 -35.49 -17.19
CA LEU A 11 33.45 -35.41 -15.93
C LEU A 11 33.44 -34.00 -15.33
N LEU A 12 34.50 -33.21 -15.52
CA LEU A 12 34.54 -31.83 -15.05
C LEU A 12 33.64 -30.90 -15.87
N LEU A 13 33.54 -31.13 -17.18
CA LEU A 13 32.65 -30.34 -18.06
C LEU A 13 31.17 -30.67 -17.86
N VAL A 14 30.82 -31.93 -17.57
CA VAL A 14 29.44 -32.30 -17.21
C VAL A 14 29.06 -31.77 -15.81
N ALA A 15 29.99 -31.74 -14.86
CA ALA A 15 29.78 -31.10 -13.56
C ALA A 15 29.65 -29.57 -13.67
N LEU A 16 30.42 -28.91 -14.55
CA LEU A 16 30.28 -27.47 -14.82
C LEU A 16 28.98 -27.14 -15.56
N LEU A 17 28.55 -27.97 -16.52
CA LEU A 17 27.27 -27.78 -17.21
C LEU A 17 26.06 -28.03 -16.29
N LEU A 18 26.16 -28.98 -15.34
CA LEU A 18 25.11 -29.20 -14.34
C LEU A 18 25.09 -28.11 -13.26
N MET A 19 26.22 -27.44 -12.99
CA MET A 19 26.24 -26.23 -12.13
C MET A 19 25.65 -25.00 -12.81
N THR A 20 25.62 -24.93 -14.15
CA THR A 20 24.99 -23.81 -14.89
C THR A 20 23.47 -23.92 -15.06
N PHE A 21 22.85 -25.05 -14.69
CA PHE A 21 21.39 -25.21 -14.67
C PHE A 21 20.76 -25.16 -13.28
N ALA A 22 21.57 -25.01 -12.22
CA ALA A 22 21.07 -24.53 -10.94
C ALA A 22 20.99 -22.99 -11.00
N SER A 23 20.13 -22.47 -11.87
CA SER A 23 19.48 -21.21 -11.55
C SER A 23 18.67 -21.51 -10.30
N SER A 24 19.25 -21.27 -9.11
CA SER A 24 18.43 -21.06 -7.93
C SER A 24 17.62 -19.81 -8.25
N ALA A 25 16.46 -20.00 -8.90
CA ALA A 25 15.33 -19.13 -8.64
C ALA A 25 15.26 -19.12 -7.12
N GLN A 26 15.70 -18.01 -6.53
CA GLN A 26 15.76 -17.87 -5.09
C GLN A 26 14.31 -18.04 -4.64
N ALA A 27 13.99 -19.22 -4.09
CA ALA A 27 12.63 -19.55 -3.74
C ALA A 27 12.20 -18.57 -2.65
N GLY A 28 11.34 -17.62 -2.98
CA GLY A 28 10.84 -16.71 -1.97
C GLY A 28 9.98 -17.45 -0.97
N LEU A 29 9.97 -16.93 0.24
CA LEU A 29 9.30 -17.53 1.38
C LEU A 29 7.82 -17.19 1.33
N LEU A 30 6.97 -18.21 1.18
CA LEU A 30 5.54 -18.06 1.40
C LEU A 30 5.28 -17.95 2.90
N VAL A 31 4.55 -16.93 3.33
CA VAL A 31 4.09 -16.83 4.72
C VAL A 31 2.58 -16.79 4.73
N LEU A 32 1.95 -17.66 5.52
CA LEU A 32 0.50 -17.81 5.62
C LEU A 32 0.03 -17.31 6.99
N SER A 33 -0.83 -16.30 7.02
CA SER A 33 -1.42 -15.73 8.25
C SER A 33 -2.82 -16.29 8.48
N TYR A 34 -2.95 -17.07 9.55
CA TYR A 34 -4.20 -17.60 10.08
C TYR A 34 -4.55 -16.90 11.39
N HIS A 35 -5.85 -16.83 11.69
CA HIS A 35 -6.36 -16.32 12.97
C HIS A 35 -7.13 -17.44 13.66
N ASP A 36 -8.46 -17.48 13.52
CA ASP A 36 -9.30 -18.48 14.18
C ASP A 36 -9.48 -19.74 13.32
N ILE A 37 -9.43 -20.91 13.98
CA ILE A 37 -9.70 -22.22 13.37
C ILE A 37 -10.82 -22.93 14.13
N ARG A 38 -11.99 -23.06 13.52
CA ARG A 38 -13.19 -23.62 14.17
C ARG A 38 -13.86 -24.70 13.33
N ASP A 39 -14.72 -25.52 13.94
CA ASP A 39 -15.48 -26.53 13.19
C ASP A 39 -16.76 -25.96 12.57
N ASP A 40 -17.30 -24.89 13.14
CA ASP A 40 -18.60 -24.31 12.84
C ASP A 40 -18.52 -23.09 11.92
N VAL A 41 -17.48 -23.02 11.07
CA VAL A 41 -17.30 -21.92 10.12
C VAL A 41 -18.19 -22.14 8.89
N ALA A 42 -18.99 -21.14 8.53
CA ALA A 42 -19.82 -21.18 7.34
C ALA A 42 -18.95 -21.27 6.07
N ALA A 43 -19.45 -21.95 5.03
CA ALA A 43 -18.74 -22.05 3.75
C ALA A 43 -18.57 -20.67 3.06
N LYS A 44 -19.53 -19.75 3.27
CA LYS A 44 -19.48 -18.36 2.82
C LYS A 44 -20.24 -17.48 3.80
N GLY A 45 -19.77 -16.24 3.98
CA GLY A 45 -20.46 -15.23 4.80
C GLY A 45 -20.46 -15.53 6.30
N ASP A 46 -19.43 -16.20 6.82
CA ASP A 46 -19.23 -16.32 8.27
C ASP A 46 -19.09 -14.92 8.88
N PRO A 47 -19.72 -14.65 10.04
CA PRO A 47 -19.55 -13.37 10.74
C PRO A 47 -18.08 -13.08 11.07
N ASP A 48 -17.29 -14.12 11.34
CA ASP A 48 -15.85 -14.01 11.47
C ASP A 48 -15.17 -14.26 10.12
N ARG A 49 -14.84 -13.17 9.43
CA ARG A 49 -14.17 -13.22 8.13
C ARG A 49 -12.74 -13.75 8.21
N TYR A 50 -12.13 -13.84 9.40
CA TYR A 50 -10.77 -14.36 9.58
C TYR A 50 -10.76 -15.83 10.02
N ALA A 51 -11.93 -16.43 10.23
CA ALA A 51 -12.04 -17.83 10.59
C ALA A 51 -11.86 -18.74 9.36
N VAL A 52 -11.14 -19.84 9.55
CA VAL A 52 -11.03 -20.95 8.60
C VAL A 52 -11.54 -22.21 9.27
N SER A 53 -12.29 -23.05 8.55
CA SER A 53 -12.76 -24.28 9.14
C SER A 53 -11.60 -25.24 9.44
N THR A 54 -11.70 -26.04 10.50
CA THR A 54 -10.71 -27.09 10.79
C THR A 54 -10.50 -28.02 9.60
N SER A 55 -11.56 -28.33 8.85
CA SER A 55 -11.50 -29.16 7.65
C SER A 55 -10.73 -28.50 6.50
N ASN A 56 -10.97 -27.21 6.24
CA ASN A 56 -10.25 -26.46 5.21
C ASN A 56 -8.78 -26.28 5.60
N PHE A 57 -8.49 -25.98 6.86
CA PHE A 57 -7.11 -25.90 7.35
C PHE A 57 -6.35 -27.23 7.18
N ALA A 58 -6.95 -28.36 7.56
CA ALA A 58 -6.35 -29.67 7.32
C ALA A 58 -6.11 -29.92 5.82
N ALA A 59 -7.07 -29.56 4.97
CA ALA A 59 -6.93 -29.65 3.52
C ALA A 59 -5.81 -28.74 2.97
N HIS A 60 -5.59 -27.56 3.56
CA HIS A 60 -4.45 -26.70 3.22
C HIS A 60 -3.11 -27.37 3.53
N LEU A 61 -2.97 -28.01 4.70
CA LEU A 61 -1.74 -28.73 5.06
C LEU A 61 -1.46 -29.89 4.10
N ASP A 62 -2.48 -30.69 3.78
CA ASP A 62 -2.38 -31.77 2.79
C ASP A 62 -2.03 -31.25 1.39
N TRP A 63 -2.62 -30.13 0.99
CA TRP A 63 -2.33 -29.52 -0.29
C TRP A 63 -0.88 -29.01 -0.38
N LEU A 64 -0.40 -28.30 0.65
CA LEU A 64 0.98 -27.85 0.74
C LEU A 64 1.95 -29.03 0.61
N ARG A 65 1.69 -30.11 1.35
CA ARG A 65 2.48 -31.35 1.28
C ARG A 65 2.51 -31.95 -0.12
N SER A 66 1.34 -32.12 -0.73
CA SER A 66 1.21 -32.76 -2.06
C SER A 66 1.80 -31.92 -3.19
N HIS A 67 1.97 -30.61 -2.98
CA HIS A 67 2.55 -29.68 -3.95
C HIS A 67 4.00 -29.29 -3.63
N ALA A 68 4.68 -30.06 -2.76
CA ALA A 68 6.08 -29.87 -2.39
C ALA A 68 6.39 -28.48 -1.81
N TYR A 69 5.45 -27.90 -1.05
CA TYR A 69 5.75 -26.81 -0.14
C TYR A 69 6.37 -27.38 1.14
N HIS A 70 7.38 -26.70 1.66
CA HIS A 70 8.15 -27.17 2.80
C HIS A 70 8.00 -26.22 3.99
N PRO A 71 7.20 -26.59 5.01
CA PRO A 71 7.10 -25.83 6.23
C PRO A 71 8.46 -25.59 6.89
N VAL A 72 8.77 -24.33 7.20
CA VAL A 72 10.03 -23.90 7.81
C VAL A 72 9.80 -23.18 9.13
N SER A 73 10.74 -23.34 10.06
CA SER A 73 10.74 -22.64 11.35
C SER A 73 11.32 -21.23 11.25
N VAL A 74 11.01 -20.38 12.23
CA VAL A 74 11.62 -19.05 12.38
C VAL A 74 13.15 -19.13 12.43
N GLN A 75 13.72 -20.15 13.08
CA GLN A 75 15.18 -20.35 13.10
C GLN A 75 15.75 -20.58 11.70
N GLN A 76 15.10 -21.40 10.87
CA GLN A 76 15.56 -21.65 9.49
C GLN A 76 15.52 -20.36 8.66
N VAL A 77 14.49 -19.53 8.84
CA VAL A 77 14.37 -18.21 8.20
C VAL A 77 15.52 -17.29 8.63
N LEU A 78 15.81 -17.23 9.94
CA LEU A 78 16.92 -16.43 10.48
C LEU A 78 18.29 -16.93 10.00
N ASP A 79 18.49 -18.25 9.89
CA ASP A 79 19.73 -18.85 9.38
C ASP A 79 19.92 -18.54 7.90
N ALA A 80 18.85 -18.58 7.10
CA ALA A 80 18.89 -18.19 5.70
C ALA A 80 19.21 -16.71 5.52
N ARG A 81 18.60 -15.84 6.34
CA ARG A 81 18.89 -14.41 6.35
C ARG A 81 20.34 -14.10 6.68
N ALA A 82 20.92 -14.87 7.59
CA ALA A 82 22.31 -14.75 7.98
C ALA A 82 23.29 -15.44 7.00
N GLY A 83 22.81 -16.01 5.89
CA GLY A 83 23.65 -16.76 4.93
C GLY A 83 24.23 -18.06 5.50
N ARG A 84 23.73 -18.54 6.64
CA ARG A 84 24.24 -19.76 7.32
C ARG A 84 23.69 -21.03 6.70
N ARG A 85 22.43 -21.04 6.24
CA ARG A 85 21.80 -22.18 5.59
C ARG A 85 20.67 -21.73 4.68
N ALA A 86 20.66 -22.19 3.42
CA ALA A 86 19.57 -21.90 2.50
C ALA A 86 18.25 -22.57 2.94
N LEU A 87 17.12 -21.93 2.64
CA LEU A 87 15.79 -22.53 2.79
C LEU A 87 15.59 -23.67 1.77
N PRO A 88 14.74 -24.66 2.05
CA PRO A 88 14.32 -25.63 1.05
C PRO A 88 13.58 -24.94 -0.11
N SER A 89 13.38 -25.66 -1.22
CA SER A 89 12.50 -25.21 -2.30
C SER A 89 11.09 -24.94 -1.77
N ARG A 90 10.38 -23.96 -2.34
CA ARG A 90 9.00 -23.59 -1.96
C ARG A 90 8.78 -23.54 -0.44
N PRO A 91 9.63 -22.80 0.30
CA PRO A 91 9.53 -22.76 1.75
C PRO A 91 8.23 -22.05 2.14
N VAL A 92 7.55 -22.57 3.18
CA VAL A 92 6.34 -21.95 3.74
C VAL A 92 6.48 -21.76 5.24
N LEU A 93 6.21 -20.56 5.75
CA LEU A 93 6.08 -20.30 7.18
C LEU A 93 4.60 -20.15 7.52
N LEU A 94 4.13 -20.99 8.44
CA LEU A 94 2.76 -20.90 8.98
C LEU A 94 2.78 -19.96 10.19
N THR A 95 1.93 -18.93 10.19
CA THR A 95 1.81 -17.98 11.30
C THR A 95 0.36 -17.94 11.80
N PHE A 96 0.20 -17.94 13.12
CA PHE A 96 -1.09 -17.83 13.80
C PHE A 96 -1.06 -16.61 14.71
N ASP A 97 -1.96 -15.67 14.45
CA ASP A 97 -2.00 -14.37 15.11
C ASP A 97 -2.96 -14.41 16.33
N ASP A 98 -2.97 -13.32 17.10
CA ASP A 98 -3.86 -13.04 18.24
C ASP A 98 -3.72 -13.88 19.51
N GLY A 99 -3.35 -15.16 19.38
CA GLY A 99 -3.31 -16.09 20.51
C GLY A 99 -4.68 -16.67 20.84
N LEU A 100 -5.53 -16.89 19.83
CA LEU A 100 -6.81 -17.58 20.02
C LEU A 100 -6.63 -19.03 20.47
N ARG A 101 -7.48 -19.51 21.39
CA ARG A 101 -7.40 -20.87 21.96
C ARG A 101 -7.51 -21.99 20.91
N SER A 102 -8.09 -21.70 19.76
CA SER A 102 -8.15 -22.62 18.61
C SER A 102 -6.76 -23.03 18.12
N VAL A 103 -5.74 -22.18 18.25
CA VAL A 103 -4.37 -22.56 17.88
C VAL A 103 -3.84 -23.73 18.72
N TYR A 104 -4.20 -23.78 20.01
CA TYR A 104 -3.82 -24.89 20.88
C TYR A 104 -4.72 -26.11 20.68
N THR A 105 -6.04 -25.91 20.60
CA THR A 105 -7.00 -27.01 20.62
C THR A 105 -7.22 -27.68 19.26
N ARG A 106 -7.01 -26.96 18.15
CA ARG A 106 -7.29 -27.44 16.78
C ARG A 106 -6.04 -27.51 15.91
N VAL A 107 -5.22 -26.47 15.94
CA VAL A 107 -4.05 -26.37 15.05
C VAL A 107 -2.89 -27.21 15.57
N PHE A 108 -2.50 -27.05 16.83
CA PHE A 108 -1.31 -27.70 17.39
C PHE A 108 -1.31 -29.23 17.24
N PRO A 109 -2.41 -29.98 17.49
CA PRO A 109 -2.46 -31.42 17.25
C PRO A 109 -2.21 -31.81 15.79
N LEU A 110 -2.72 -31.00 14.85
CA LEU A 110 -2.47 -31.21 13.41
C LEU A 110 -0.99 -30.93 13.08
N LEU A 111 -0.42 -29.82 13.58
CA LEU A 111 0.99 -29.53 13.36
C LEU A 111 1.91 -30.62 13.93
N GLN A 112 1.57 -31.20 15.09
CA GLN A 112 2.28 -32.35 15.65
C GLN A 112 2.19 -33.59 14.75
N ALA A 113 0.99 -33.91 14.25
CA ALA A 113 0.80 -35.05 13.36
C ALA A 113 1.59 -34.93 12.04
N TYR A 114 1.77 -33.70 11.54
CA TYR A 114 2.54 -33.42 10.32
C TYR A 114 4.03 -33.17 10.57
N GLY A 115 4.42 -32.88 11.82
CA GLY A 115 5.76 -32.40 12.17
C GLY A 115 6.07 -31.02 11.58
N TYR A 116 5.05 -30.17 11.47
CA TYR A 116 5.17 -28.85 10.82
C TYR A 116 5.50 -27.76 11.84
N PRO A 117 6.58 -26.99 11.65
CA PRO A 117 6.86 -25.83 12.48
C PRO A 117 5.91 -24.67 12.16
N ALA A 118 5.67 -23.82 13.15
CA ALA A 118 4.88 -22.61 13.00
C ALA A 118 5.35 -21.49 13.96
N LEU A 119 4.86 -20.28 13.70
CA LEU A 119 4.95 -19.12 14.59
C LEU A 119 3.57 -18.84 15.18
N VAL A 120 3.49 -18.66 16.49
CA VAL A 120 2.30 -18.15 17.18
C VAL A 120 2.63 -16.79 17.79
N ALA A 121 1.86 -15.76 17.48
CA ALA A 121 2.06 -14.41 17.97
C ALA A 121 0.83 -13.98 18.80
N PRO A 122 0.84 -14.18 20.12
CA PRO A 122 -0.23 -13.72 20.99
C PRO A 122 -0.15 -12.22 21.27
N VAL A 123 -1.31 -11.60 21.51
CA VAL A 123 -1.40 -10.31 22.21
C VAL A 123 -1.31 -10.58 23.70
N THR A 124 -0.27 -10.09 24.38
CA THR A 124 0.01 -10.52 25.76
C THR A 124 -1.05 -10.08 26.76
N SER A 125 -1.66 -8.90 26.57
CA SER A 125 -2.79 -8.46 27.41
C SER A 125 -4.05 -9.30 27.23
N TRP A 126 -4.21 -10.00 26.09
CA TRP A 126 -5.35 -10.90 25.86
C TRP A 126 -5.13 -12.26 26.51
N VAL A 127 -3.89 -12.76 26.49
CA VAL A 127 -3.48 -13.97 27.24
C VAL A 127 -3.66 -13.76 28.75
N GLU A 128 -3.45 -12.54 29.23
CA GLU A 128 -3.62 -12.15 30.63
C GLU A 128 -4.97 -11.51 30.95
N LEU A 129 -5.96 -11.64 30.05
CA LEU A 129 -7.26 -11.00 30.19
C LEU A 129 -7.94 -11.44 31.51
N PRO A 130 -8.24 -10.51 32.43
CA PRO A 130 -8.84 -10.87 33.70
C PRO A 130 -10.22 -11.50 33.55
N ALA A 131 -10.55 -12.45 34.43
CA ALA A 131 -11.88 -13.07 34.46
C ALA A 131 -12.99 -12.01 34.58
N GLY A 132 -14.00 -12.12 33.73
CA GLY A 132 -15.13 -11.17 33.66
C GLY A 132 -14.89 -9.95 32.77
N GLN A 133 -13.69 -9.76 32.21
CA GLN A 133 -13.45 -8.78 31.15
C GLN A 133 -13.65 -9.40 29.77
N VAL A 134 -13.84 -8.54 28.77
CA VAL A 134 -14.03 -8.94 27.37
C VAL A 134 -13.16 -8.10 26.43
N VAL A 135 -12.82 -8.69 25.29
CA VAL A 135 -12.18 -8.05 24.14
C VAL A 135 -13.21 -7.95 23.02
N PRO A 136 -13.54 -6.74 22.52
CA PRO A 136 -14.37 -6.60 21.34
C PRO A 136 -13.64 -7.14 20.11
N TYR A 137 -14.07 -8.30 19.61
CA TYR A 137 -13.39 -9.02 18.52
C TYR A 137 -14.32 -9.18 17.31
N GLY A 138 -14.78 -8.05 16.76
CA GLY A 138 -15.51 -7.98 15.49
C GLY A 138 -16.91 -8.61 15.47
N HIS A 139 -16.99 -9.94 15.50
CA HIS A 139 -18.22 -10.72 15.37
C HIS A 139 -18.91 -11.01 16.71
N ARG A 140 -18.16 -11.01 17.82
CA ARG A 140 -18.66 -11.07 19.20
C ARG A 140 -17.61 -10.56 20.18
N ASP A 141 -18.01 -10.43 21.43
CA ASP A 141 -17.09 -10.24 22.55
C ASP A 141 -16.38 -11.54 22.89
N PHE A 142 -15.06 -11.45 23.08
CA PHE A 142 -14.19 -12.57 23.45
C PHE A 142 -13.85 -12.47 24.94
N THR A 143 -13.82 -13.60 25.61
CA THR A 143 -13.51 -13.72 27.03
C THR A 143 -12.13 -14.33 27.22
N HIS A 144 -11.66 -14.38 28.48
CA HIS A 144 -10.42 -15.08 28.83
C HIS A 144 -10.33 -16.49 28.25
N ASP A 145 -11.46 -17.21 28.19
CA ASP A 145 -11.49 -18.60 27.71
C ASP A 145 -11.34 -18.71 26.18
N ASP A 146 -11.42 -17.61 25.44
CA ASP A 146 -11.25 -17.60 23.99
C ASP A 146 -9.77 -17.51 23.57
N PHE A 147 -8.86 -17.21 24.51
CA PHE A 147 -7.43 -17.07 24.26
C PHE A 147 -6.63 -18.25 24.85
N VAL A 148 -5.41 -18.45 24.35
CA VAL A 148 -4.46 -19.39 24.93
C VAL A 148 -3.99 -18.92 26.30
N THR A 149 -3.64 -19.88 27.15
CA THR A 149 -2.97 -19.61 28.44
C THR A 149 -1.45 -19.71 28.29
N TRP A 150 -0.69 -19.09 29.21
CA TRP A 150 0.76 -19.25 29.29
C TRP A 150 1.21 -20.71 29.39
N ALA A 151 0.44 -21.57 30.08
CA ALA A 151 0.75 -23.00 30.18
C ALA A 151 0.62 -23.71 28.82
N GLN A 152 -0.41 -23.38 28.04
CA GLN A 152 -0.61 -23.90 26.68
C GLN A 152 0.48 -23.40 25.72
N LEU A 153 0.85 -22.12 25.82
CA LEU A 153 1.97 -21.55 25.06
C LEU A 153 3.30 -22.26 25.39
N ARG A 154 3.55 -22.57 26.66
CA ARG A 154 4.73 -23.32 27.10
C ARG A 154 4.75 -24.73 26.53
N GLU A 155 3.63 -25.46 26.58
CA GLU A 155 3.54 -26.79 25.99
C GLU A 155 3.83 -26.78 24.49
N MET A 156 3.25 -25.81 23.76
CA MET A 156 3.52 -25.62 22.34
C MET A 156 5.00 -25.31 22.07
N GLN A 157 5.63 -24.45 22.88
CA GLN A 157 7.05 -24.13 22.76
C GLN A 157 7.95 -25.36 23.04
N ASP A 158 7.65 -26.11 24.10
CA ASP A 158 8.46 -27.24 24.56
C ASP A 158 8.40 -28.44 23.60
N SER A 159 7.38 -28.49 22.73
CA SER A 159 7.33 -29.44 21.62
C SER A 159 8.47 -29.26 20.60
N GLY A 160 9.10 -28.08 20.55
CA GLY A 160 10.11 -27.72 19.56
C GLY A 160 9.54 -27.36 18.18
N LEU A 161 8.23 -27.45 17.97
CA LEU A 161 7.57 -27.10 16.70
C LEU A 161 7.18 -25.62 16.63
N ILE A 162 6.79 -25.03 17.76
CA ILE A 162 6.16 -23.71 17.79
C ILE A 162 7.14 -22.66 18.34
N GLU A 163 7.42 -21.64 17.54
CA GLU A 163 8.06 -20.41 18.00
C GLU A 163 6.98 -19.46 18.54
N ILE A 164 7.22 -18.83 19.69
CA ILE A 164 6.36 -17.77 20.22
C ILE A 164 6.95 -16.40 19.86
N GLY A 165 6.18 -15.62 19.09
CA GLY A 165 6.47 -14.21 18.77
C GLY A 165 5.69 -13.25 19.64
N SER A 166 5.76 -11.96 19.34
CA SER A 166 4.92 -10.92 19.94
C SER A 166 3.91 -10.40 18.93
N HIS A 167 2.66 -10.20 19.36
CA HIS A 167 1.66 -9.41 18.66
C HIS A 167 1.34 -8.11 19.42
N SER A 168 2.37 -7.52 20.03
CA SER A 168 2.31 -6.40 21.00
C SER A 168 1.68 -6.78 22.34
N ASP A 169 1.69 -5.84 23.28
CA ASP A 169 0.98 -5.99 24.55
C ASP A 169 -0.47 -5.52 24.41
N ASP A 170 -0.67 -4.28 23.98
CA ASP A 170 -1.98 -3.61 23.94
C ASP A 170 -2.05 -2.61 22.75
N LEU A 171 -1.37 -2.92 21.63
CA LEU A 171 -1.48 -2.14 20.38
C LEU A 171 -2.50 -2.72 19.40
N HIS A 172 -3.10 -3.89 19.69
CA HIS A 172 -4.15 -4.49 18.85
C HIS A 172 -5.51 -3.82 19.05
N LYS A 173 -5.57 -2.52 18.75
CA LYS A 173 -6.78 -1.71 18.82
C LYS A 173 -6.71 -0.47 17.95
N GLY A 174 -7.87 0.10 17.69
CA GLY A 174 -8.00 1.46 17.19
C GLY A 174 -7.80 2.47 18.33
N ILE A 175 -7.12 3.58 18.04
CA ILE A 175 -7.07 4.77 18.90
C ILE A 175 -7.49 6.01 18.10
N PRO A 176 -7.98 7.08 18.76
CA PRO A 176 -8.29 8.34 18.09
C PRO A 176 -7.06 8.87 17.34
N GLY A 177 -7.15 8.93 16.02
CA GLY A 177 -6.08 9.43 15.15
C GLY A 177 -6.29 10.87 14.67
N ASN A 178 -7.41 11.50 15.02
CA ASN A 178 -7.76 12.86 14.62
C ASN A 178 -8.87 13.44 15.54
N PRO A 179 -9.18 14.76 15.46
CA PRO A 179 -10.21 15.39 16.30
C PRO A 179 -11.65 14.92 16.07
N PHE A 180 -11.90 14.10 15.04
CA PHE A 180 -13.24 13.64 14.68
C PHE A 180 -13.56 12.23 15.19
N GLY A 181 -12.65 11.64 15.97
CA GLY A 181 -12.84 10.35 16.61
C GLY A 181 -12.59 9.14 15.71
N ASN A 182 -11.97 9.32 14.53
CA ASN A 182 -11.59 8.18 13.70
C ASN A 182 -10.59 7.29 14.44
N GLN A 183 -10.95 6.02 14.60
CA GLN A 183 -10.12 5.00 15.23
C GLN A 183 -9.17 4.42 14.19
N THR A 184 -7.86 4.53 14.42
CA THR A 184 -6.81 4.04 13.53
C THR A 184 -5.81 3.16 14.29
N PRO A 185 -5.09 2.24 13.64
CA PRO A 185 -4.21 1.27 14.31
C PRO A 185 -3.19 1.91 15.28
N ALA A 186 -3.20 1.49 16.54
CA ALA A 186 -2.44 2.14 17.61
C ALA A 186 -0.92 2.19 17.38
N ALA A 187 -0.36 1.19 16.69
CA ALA A 187 1.06 1.07 16.44
C ALA A 187 1.63 2.17 15.51
N VAL A 188 0.81 2.78 14.65
CA VAL A 188 1.26 3.73 13.61
C VAL A 188 0.62 5.11 13.70
N THR A 189 -0.26 5.30 14.68
CA THR A 189 -1.01 6.53 14.89
C THR A 189 -0.38 7.35 15.99
N ARG A 190 -0.15 8.64 15.72
CA ARG A 190 0.06 9.65 16.77
C ARG A 190 -1.31 9.97 17.36
N ARG A 191 -1.53 9.61 18.63
CA ARG A 191 -2.84 9.75 19.27
C ARG A 191 -3.30 11.21 19.25
N TRP A 192 -4.57 11.45 18.93
CA TRP A 192 -5.18 12.75 19.18
C TRP A 192 -5.88 12.76 20.55
N GLU A 193 -5.65 13.83 21.32
CA GLU A 193 -6.30 14.08 22.60
C GLU A 193 -6.93 15.48 22.65
N ALA A 194 -8.21 15.55 23.02
CA ALA A 194 -8.89 16.81 23.24
C ALA A 194 -8.16 17.67 24.29
N GLY A 195 -7.86 18.92 23.95
CA GLY A 195 -7.13 19.85 24.81
C GLY A 195 -5.60 19.70 24.82
N LYS A 196 -5.04 18.61 24.26
CA LYS A 196 -3.58 18.42 24.10
C LYS A 196 -3.12 18.40 22.63
N GLY A 197 -4.02 18.07 21.70
CA GLY A 197 -3.71 17.93 20.28
C GLY A 197 -3.09 16.57 19.94
N TYR A 198 -2.32 16.53 18.86
CA TYR A 198 -1.61 15.34 18.40
C TYR A 198 -0.42 15.01 19.31
N GLU A 199 -0.30 13.75 19.70
CA GLU A 199 0.82 13.17 20.44
C GLU A 199 2.16 13.53 19.78
N SER A 200 3.17 13.94 20.55
CA SER A 200 4.50 14.24 19.98
C SER A 200 5.20 12.97 19.45
N GLU A 201 6.17 13.11 18.54
CA GLU A 201 6.96 11.94 18.10
C GLU A 201 7.68 11.26 19.28
N ALA A 202 8.16 12.04 20.26
CA ALA A 202 8.82 11.51 21.44
C ALA A 202 7.87 10.66 22.30
N ASP A 203 6.66 11.16 22.56
CA ASP A 203 5.63 10.44 23.33
C ASP A 203 5.16 9.19 22.58
N TYR A 204 4.96 9.29 21.26
CA TYR A 204 4.66 8.14 20.40
C TYR A 204 5.72 7.04 20.55
N ARG A 205 7.01 7.39 20.40
CA ARG A 205 8.12 6.43 20.55
C ARG A 205 8.15 5.80 21.94
N GLN A 206 7.94 6.60 22.98
CA GLN A 206 7.91 6.12 24.35
C GLN A 206 6.76 5.14 24.59
N ARG A 207 5.56 5.42 24.03
CA ARG A 207 4.39 4.54 24.12
C ARG A 207 4.66 3.20 23.45
N ILE A 208 5.14 3.21 22.20
CA ILE A 208 5.48 1.97 21.48
C ILE A 208 6.57 1.18 22.19
N GLN A 209 7.62 1.85 22.70
CA GLN A 209 8.69 1.18 23.43
C GLN A 209 8.22 0.55 24.75
N THR A 210 7.32 1.23 25.47
CA THR A 210 6.76 0.72 26.72
C THR A 210 5.95 -0.54 26.47
N ASP A 211 5.04 -0.49 25.49
CA ASP A 211 4.18 -1.62 25.12
C ASP A 211 4.98 -2.85 24.69
N LEU A 212 5.89 -2.69 23.73
CA LEU A 212 6.67 -3.82 23.23
C LEU A 212 7.62 -4.40 24.30
N ARG A 213 8.07 -3.58 25.24
CA ARG A 213 8.85 -4.05 26.39
C ARG A 213 7.99 -4.89 27.34
N HIS A 214 6.76 -4.47 27.64
CA HIS A 214 5.83 -5.28 28.44
C HIS A 214 5.57 -6.63 27.79
N SER A 215 5.25 -6.65 26.48
CA SER A 215 5.02 -7.90 25.74
C SER A 215 6.24 -8.82 25.81
N ARG A 216 7.44 -8.29 25.54
CA ARG A 216 8.69 -9.03 25.66
C ARG A 216 8.89 -9.60 27.05
N ASP A 217 8.74 -8.77 28.08
CA ASP A 217 9.07 -9.14 29.46
C ASP A 217 8.06 -10.18 29.99
N ALA A 218 6.77 -10.09 29.61
CA ALA A 218 5.76 -11.09 29.91
C ALA A 218 6.09 -12.44 29.25
N ILE A 219 6.42 -12.44 27.95
CA ILE A 219 6.85 -13.65 27.22
C ILE A 219 8.09 -14.29 27.88
N VAL A 220 9.10 -13.49 28.23
CA VAL A 220 10.31 -13.99 28.91
C VAL A 220 9.98 -14.58 30.27
N ALA A 221 9.17 -13.91 31.08
CA ALA A 221 8.79 -14.37 32.42
C ALA A 221 8.05 -15.71 32.38
N HIS A 222 7.21 -15.93 31.36
CA HIS A 222 6.36 -17.11 31.26
C HIS A 222 6.92 -18.24 30.40
N LEU A 223 7.90 -17.99 29.52
CA LEU A 223 8.38 -18.97 28.54
C LEU A 223 9.91 -19.10 28.48
N ASP A 224 10.65 -18.33 29.28
CA ASP A 224 12.12 -18.36 29.41
C ASP A 224 12.90 -18.04 28.12
N LYS A 225 12.23 -17.55 27.08
CA LYS A 225 12.82 -17.17 25.80
C LYS A 225 12.29 -15.80 25.36
N PRO A 226 13.17 -14.84 24.99
CA PRO A 226 12.71 -13.58 24.43
C PRO A 226 12.13 -13.80 23.02
N PRO A 227 11.04 -13.09 22.66
CA PRO A 227 10.50 -13.16 21.30
C PRO A 227 11.51 -12.59 20.31
N ARG A 228 11.66 -13.28 19.18
CA ARG A 228 12.52 -12.85 18.06
C ARG A 228 11.72 -12.32 16.87
N ALA A 229 10.41 -12.55 16.90
CA ALA A 229 9.45 -12.18 15.89
C ALA A 229 8.46 -11.14 16.44
N MET A 230 8.22 -10.08 15.67
CA MET A 230 7.15 -9.12 15.87
C MET A 230 6.16 -9.25 14.71
N VAL A 231 4.94 -9.64 15.02
CA VAL A 231 3.82 -9.59 14.08
C VAL A 231 3.03 -8.34 14.39
N TRP A 232 2.84 -7.42 13.43
CA TRP A 232 2.16 -6.16 13.72
C TRP A 232 0.64 -6.28 13.63
N PRO A 233 -0.12 -5.84 14.65
CA PRO A 233 -1.57 -5.73 14.56
C PRO A 233 -2.00 -4.98 13.31
N TYR A 234 -2.95 -5.54 12.57
CA TYR A 234 -3.45 -4.99 11.29
C TYR A 234 -2.37 -4.77 10.21
N ALA A 235 -1.19 -5.39 10.35
CA ALA A 235 0.02 -5.06 9.59
C ALA A 235 0.45 -3.59 9.69
N ALA A 236 0.04 -2.89 10.73
CA ALA A 236 0.32 -1.48 10.89
C ALA A 236 1.69 -1.30 11.57
N TYR A 237 2.70 -0.90 10.80
CA TYR A 237 4.02 -0.56 11.31
C TYR A 237 4.64 0.64 10.58
N ASN A 238 5.76 1.12 11.12
CA ASN A 238 6.59 2.15 10.51
C ASN A 238 8.07 1.97 10.88
N ARG A 239 8.94 2.84 10.40
CA ARG A 239 10.39 2.75 10.65
C ARG A 239 10.73 2.85 12.13
N ALA A 240 10.03 3.73 12.87
CA ALA A 240 10.28 3.96 14.29
C ALA A 240 9.90 2.73 15.14
N SER A 241 8.70 2.18 14.94
CA SER A 241 8.21 0.99 15.63
C SER A 241 9.06 -0.26 15.32
N ASN A 242 9.45 -0.47 14.06
CA ASN A 242 10.40 -1.53 13.69
C ASN A 242 11.77 -1.37 14.35
N ALA A 243 12.31 -0.15 14.42
CA ALA A 243 13.58 0.09 15.09
C ALA A 243 13.50 -0.22 16.59
N ILE A 244 12.40 0.14 17.25
CA ILE A 244 12.15 -0.19 18.66
C ILE A 244 12.03 -1.70 18.85
N ALA A 245 11.26 -2.41 18.00
CA ALA A 245 11.13 -3.86 18.05
C ALA A 245 12.50 -4.56 17.91
N ALA A 246 13.33 -4.11 16.96
CA ALA A 246 14.67 -4.62 16.75
C ALA A 246 15.59 -4.39 17.96
N GLN A 247 15.52 -3.21 18.60
CA GLN A 247 16.27 -2.92 19.84
C GLN A 247 15.87 -3.83 21.01
N LEU A 248 14.63 -4.32 21.01
CA LEU A 248 14.11 -5.25 22.02
C LEU A 248 14.39 -6.74 21.67
N GLY A 249 15.07 -7.01 20.56
CA GLY A 249 15.46 -8.36 20.12
C GLY A 249 14.51 -9.00 19.10
N MET A 250 13.41 -8.33 18.76
CA MET A 250 12.47 -8.79 17.74
C MET A 250 12.94 -8.33 16.35
N THR A 251 13.87 -9.10 15.78
CA THR A 251 14.57 -8.75 14.53
C THR A 251 13.88 -9.27 13.27
N LEU A 252 12.93 -10.19 13.43
CA LEU A 252 12.03 -10.63 12.37
C LEU A 252 10.71 -9.88 12.51
N SER A 253 10.33 -9.10 11.50
CA SER A 253 9.08 -8.35 11.49
C SER A 253 8.19 -8.85 10.36
N PHE A 254 6.91 -9.02 10.67
CA PHE A 254 5.88 -9.49 9.75
C PHE A 254 4.82 -8.43 9.54
N ASP A 255 4.36 -8.34 8.29
CA ASP A 255 3.25 -7.50 7.88
C ASP A 255 2.20 -8.35 7.14
N LEU A 256 1.23 -7.72 6.49
CA LEU A 256 0.27 -8.37 5.58
C LEU A 256 0.53 -7.79 4.18
N GLU A 257 1.60 -8.23 3.49
CA GLU A 257 1.73 -7.96 2.04
C GLU A 257 0.63 -8.67 1.25
N GLY A 258 -0.51 -7.99 1.14
CA GLY A 258 -1.22 -7.85 -0.12
C GLY A 258 -1.75 -9.06 -0.84
N ARG A 259 -2.04 -10.12 -0.10
CA ARG A 259 -3.02 -11.10 -0.58
C ARG A 259 -4.02 -11.38 0.54
N SER A 260 -5.27 -11.03 0.30
CA SER A 260 -6.44 -11.48 1.05
C SER A 260 -7.45 -12.05 0.05
N HIS A 261 -8.21 -13.06 0.46
CA HIS A 261 -9.22 -13.70 -0.36
C HIS A 261 -10.43 -12.78 -0.59
N GLU A 262 -10.90 -12.68 -1.84
CA GLU A 262 -12.08 -11.93 -2.30
C GLU A 262 -12.03 -10.39 -2.12
N ALA A 263 -11.94 -9.69 -3.26
CA ALA A 263 -12.35 -8.30 -3.49
C ALA A 263 -11.72 -7.18 -2.62
N ASP A 264 -10.74 -7.47 -1.77
CA ASP A 264 -9.87 -6.44 -1.21
C ASP A 264 -8.72 -6.16 -2.19
N ILE A 265 -9.08 -5.48 -3.28
CA ILE A 265 -8.15 -4.75 -4.16
C ILE A 265 -7.26 -3.80 -3.31
N GLY A 266 -7.66 -3.58 -2.06
CA GLY A 266 -7.09 -2.76 -1.00
C GLY A 266 -5.74 -3.19 -0.42
N GLN A 267 -5.39 -4.48 -0.37
CA GLN A 267 -4.11 -4.87 0.26
C GLN A 267 -2.98 -5.10 -0.74
N GLN A 268 -3.27 -5.17 -2.03
CA GLN A 268 -2.33 -5.69 -3.04
C GLN A 268 -1.00 -4.89 -3.11
N GLY A 269 0.09 -5.55 -2.74
CA GLY A 269 1.45 -5.17 -3.08
C GLY A 269 1.88 -5.90 -4.35
N ARG A 270 2.67 -5.25 -5.21
CA ARG A 270 3.22 -5.83 -6.44
C ARG A 270 4.29 -6.89 -6.21
N ASP A 271 4.73 -7.05 -4.96
CA ASP A 271 5.81 -7.95 -4.66
C ASP A 271 5.35 -9.40 -4.79
N ARG A 272 6.01 -10.12 -5.69
CA ARG A 272 5.94 -11.58 -5.71
C ARG A 272 6.46 -12.05 -4.35
N VAL A 273 5.71 -12.94 -3.70
CA VAL A 273 6.16 -13.77 -2.56
C VAL A 273 7.53 -14.40 -2.84
N ASP A 274 7.85 -14.58 -4.13
CA ASP A 274 9.08 -15.16 -4.65
C ASP A 274 10.30 -14.20 -4.71
N GLY A 275 10.21 -12.96 -4.22
CA GLY A 275 11.28 -11.94 -4.39
C GLY A 275 11.62 -11.07 -3.18
N GLN A 276 11.01 -11.30 -2.01
CA GLN A 276 11.22 -10.46 -0.82
C GLN A 276 12.63 -10.58 -0.22
N SER A 277 13.15 -9.45 0.26
CA SER A 277 14.23 -9.41 1.23
C SER A 277 13.74 -10.00 2.55
N LEU A 278 14.52 -10.89 3.19
CA LEU A 278 14.20 -11.48 4.50
C LEU A 278 14.13 -10.45 5.66
N ALA A 279 14.15 -9.15 5.37
CA ALA A 279 14.07 -8.05 6.32
C ALA A 279 12.63 -7.69 6.75
N SER A 280 11.64 -7.87 5.87
CA SER A 280 10.19 -7.74 6.14
C SER A 280 9.52 -8.84 5.35
N LEU A 281 8.76 -9.70 6.01
CA LEU A 281 8.12 -10.84 5.36
C LEU A 281 6.63 -10.61 5.32
N GLY A 282 6.09 -10.33 4.14
CA GLY A 282 4.66 -10.27 4.02
C GLY A 282 3.98 -11.59 3.83
N ARG A 283 2.70 -11.53 4.17
CA ARG A 283 1.89 -12.69 4.51
C ARG A 283 0.63 -12.66 3.68
N LEU A 284 0.31 -13.83 3.12
CA LEU A 284 -1.00 -14.12 2.56
C LEU A 284 -1.97 -14.31 3.74
N LEU A 285 -2.93 -13.41 3.87
CA LEU A 285 -4.00 -13.46 4.85
C LEU A 285 -5.07 -14.46 4.39
N LEU A 286 -5.34 -15.46 5.23
CA LEU A 286 -6.45 -16.38 4.99
C LEU A 286 -7.74 -15.75 5.50
N PHE A 287 -8.72 -15.66 4.60
CA PHE A 287 -9.90 -14.83 4.79
C PHE A 287 -11.12 -15.44 4.10
N ASN A 288 -12.31 -15.26 4.68
CA ASN A 288 -13.58 -15.82 4.22
C ASN A 288 -13.55 -17.35 4.05
N ASN A 289 -12.88 -18.08 4.95
CA ASN A 289 -12.84 -19.55 4.96
C ASN A 289 -12.47 -20.19 3.59
N PRO A 290 -11.31 -19.84 3.01
CA PRO A 290 -10.97 -20.28 1.66
C PRO A 290 -10.78 -21.79 1.62
N ASP A 291 -11.21 -22.43 0.54
CA ASP A 291 -10.88 -23.83 0.27
C ASP A 291 -9.54 -23.96 -0.48
N VAL A 292 -9.12 -25.19 -0.75
CA VAL A 292 -7.86 -25.47 -1.46
C VAL A 292 -7.82 -24.88 -2.88
N ARG A 293 -8.95 -24.80 -3.58
CA ARG A 293 -9.03 -24.21 -4.93
C ARG A 293 -8.84 -22.70 -4.85
N ASP A 294 -9.46 -22.08 -3.85
CA ASP A 294 -9.29 -20.66 -3.57
C ASP A 294 -7.81 -20.39 -3.28
N LEU A 295 -7.22 -21.07 -2.29
CA LEU A 295 -5.81 -20.92 -1.92
C LEU A 295 -4.87 -21.13 -3.12
N ALA A 296 -5.08 -22.19 -3.90
CA ALA A 296 -4.27 -22.46 -5.10
C ALA A 296 -4.46 -21.38 -6.18
N GLY A 297 -5.66 -20.82 -6.30
CA GLY A 297 -5.97 -19.69 -7.17
C GLY A 297 -5.17 -18.46 -6.80
N GLU A 298 -5.17 -18.08 -5.52
CA GLU A 298 -4.41 -16.91 -5.04
C GLU A 298 -2.90 -17.10 -5.15
N LEU A 299 -2.38 -18.30 -4.90
CA LEU A 299 -0.96 -18.59 -5.09
C LEU A 299 -0.52 -18.52 -6.55
N ARG A 300 -1.45 -18.73 -7.50
CA ARG A 300 -1.19 -18.72 -8.96
C ARG A 300 -1.63 -17.43 -9.66
N ARG A 301 -2.28 -16.50 -8.94
CA ARG A 301 -2.79 -15.24 -9.50
C ARG A 301 -1.64 -14.37 -9.99
N ASP A 302 -1.77 -13.89 -11.22
CA ASP A 302 -0.87 -12.91 -11.83
C ASP A 302 -1.44 -11.50 -11.63
N LEU A 303 -0.99 -10.83 -10.56
CA LEU A 303 -1.45 -9.49 -10.19
C LEU A 303 -1.21 -8.44 -11.29
N SER A 304 -0.25 -8.66 -12.20
CA SER A 304 -0.03 -7.76 -13.35
C SER A 304 -1.22 -7.71 -14.32
N ARG A 305 -2.16 -8.65 -14.20
CA ARG A 305 -3.37 -8.73 -15.03
C ARG A 305 -4.58 -8.07 -14.38
N ASP A 306 -4.48 -7.66 -13.12
CA ASP A 306 -5.56 -6.97 -12.43
C ASP A 306 -5.66 -5.53 -12.95
N GLY A 307 -6.86 -5.11 -13.34
CA GLY A 307 -7.11 -3.74 -13.79
C GLY A 307 -7.27 -2.78 -12.60
N LEU A 308 -6.58 -1.65 -12.66
CA LEU A 308 -6.77 -0.55 -11.69
C LEU A 308 -7.89 0.35 -12.21
N ARG A 309 -8.79 0.74 -11.30
CA ARG A 309 -9.83 1.75 -11.50
C ARG A 309 -9.71 2.83 -10.44
N ALA A 310 -9.40 4.05 -10.85
CA ALA A 310 -9.21 5.18 -9.95
C ALA A 310 -10.23 6.30 -10.20
N ILE A 311 -10.51 7.08 -9.16
CA ILE A 311 -11.23 8.35 -9.22
C ILE A 311 -10.35 9.40 -8.55
N GLN A 312 -10.08 10.51 -9.21
CA GLN A 312 -9.38 11.65 -8.59
C GLN A 312 -10.40 12.66 -8.04
N ILE A 313 -10.21 13.05 -6.78
CA ILE A 313 -11.20 13.76 -5.97
C ILE A 313 -10.56 14.96 -5.29
N ASP A 314 -11.16 16.13 -5.49
CA ASP A 314 -10.77 17.39 -4.87
C ASP A 314 -11.38 17.51 -3.45
N LEU A 315 -10.54 17.70 -2.44
CA LEU A 315 -10.99 18.01 -1.09
C LEU A 315 -11.52 19.44 -0.97
N ASP A 316 -11.17 20.32 -1.90
CA ASP A 316 -11.75 21.65 -2.01
C ASP A 316 -13.29 21.58 -2.15
N TYR A 317 -13.83 20.52 -2.77
CA TYR A 317 -15.29 20.32 -2.90
C TYR A 317 -15.89 19.69 -1.64
N VAL A 318 -15.10 18.96 -0.85
CA VAL A 318 -15.57 18.39 0.42
C VAL A 318 -15.62 19.48 1.51
N TYR A 319 -14.63 20.36 1.52
CA TYR A 319 -14.49 21.42 2.49
C TYR A 319 -15.68 22.39 2.44
N ASP A 320 -16.22 22.69 3.62
CA ASP A 320 -17.19 23.75 3.82
C ASP A 320 -16.88 24.42 5.17
N PRO A 321 -16.97 25.76 5.29
CA PRO A 321 -16.81 26.44 6.57
C PRO A 321 -17.88 26.04 7.61
N ASP A 322 -19.07 25.56 7.19
CA ASP A 322 -20.06 24.95 8.07
C ASP A 322 -19.73 23.45 8.29
N PRO A 323 -19.40 23.04 9.53
CA PRO A 323 -19.10 21.64 9.83
C PRO A 323 -20.24 20.67 9.51
N ALA A 324 -21.50 21.13 9.53
CA ALA A 324 -22.65 20.30 9.17
C ALA A 324 -22.70 20.02 7.67
N GLN A 325 -22.45 21.05 6.84
CA GLN A 325 -22.38 20.90 5.40
C GLN A 325 -21.16 20.08 4.96
N LEU A 326 -20.00 20.28 5.60
CA LEU A 326 -18.81 19.45 5.38
C LEU A 326 -19.10 17.97 5.67
N ALA A 327 -19.80 17.67 6.76
CA ALA A 327 -20.19 16.30 7.09
C ALA A 327 -21.14 15.70 6.03
N LEU A 328 -22.09 16.48 5.53
CA LEU A 328 -22.99 16.08 4.46
C LEU A 328 -22.23 15.80 3.14
N ASN A 329 -21.33 16.71 2.74
CA ASN A 329 -20.50 16.55 1.55
C ASN A 329 -19.67 15.26 1.63
N LEU A 330 -19.08 14.99 2.80
CA LEU A 330 -18.32 13.77 3.04
C LEU A 330 -19.20 12.50 2.95
N ASP A 331 -20.41 12.52 3.50
CA ASP A 331 -21.31 11.38 3.40
C ASP A 331 -21.75 11.11 1.95
N ILE A 332 -22.03 12.17 1.18
CA ILE A 332 -22.32 12.07 -0.27
C ILE A 332 -21.15 11.45 -1.01
N LEU A 333 -19.93 11.95 -0.77
CA LEU A 333 -18.70 11.44 -1.38
C LEU A 333 -18.48 9.95 -1.08
N VAL A 334 -18.53 9.56 0.20
CA VAL A 334 -18.29 8.18 0.62
C VAL A 334 -19.33 7.24 0.03
N GLN A 335 -20.60 7.64 0.02
CA GLN A 335 -21.66 6.84 -0.57
C GLN A 335 -21.48 6.69 -2.10
N ARG A 336 -21.15 7.79 -2.78
CA ARG A 336 -20.90 7.79 -4.22
C ARG A 336 -19.74 6.88 -4.62
N VAL A 337 -18.59 6.97 -3.92
CA VAL A 337 -17.44 6.09 -4.18
C VAL A 337 -17.82 4.63 -3.92
N LYS A 338 -18.58 4.34 -2.85
CA LYS A 338 -19.08 2.99 -2.57
C LYS A 338 -20.00 2.47 -3.68
N ASP A 339 -20.84 3.32 -4.25
CA ASP A 339 -21.80 2.95 -5.29
C ASP A 339 -21.14 2.79 -6.67
N ILE A 340 -20.10 3.57 -6.99
CA ILE A 340 -19.29 3.37 -8.19
C ILE A 340 -18.44 2.08 -8.05
N GLY A 341 -17.85 1.89 -6.86
CA GLY A 341 -16.96 0.77 -6.57
C GLY A 341 -15.66 0.75 -7.37
N PRO A 342 -14.91 1.87 -7.44
CA PRO A 342 -13.55 1.86 -7.98
C PRO A 342 -12.64 1.07 -7.03
N SER A 343 -11.41 0.83 -7.46
CA SER A 343 -10.39 0.22 -6.59
C SER A 343 -9.59 1.25 -5.79
N HIS A 344 -9.42 2.45 -6.34
CA HIS A 344 -8.53 3.48 -5.84
C HIS A 344 -9.20 4.86 -5.87
N VAL A 345 -8.80 5.73 -4.95
CA VAL A 345 -9.10 7.16 -4.96
C VAL A 345 -7.79 7.93 -4.88
N PHE A 346 -7.59 8.86 -5.81
CA PHE A 346 -6.51 9.84 -5.77
C PHE A 346 -7.09 11.09 -5.07
N LEU A 347 -6.78 11.24 -3.78
CA LEU A 347 -7.40 12.24 -2.93
C LEU A 347 -6.47 13.44 -2.78
N GLN A 348 -6.94 14.62 -3.18
CA GLN A 348 -6.22 15.88 -3.02
C GLN A 348 -5.85 16.09 -1.55
N ALA A 349 -4.57 16.34 -1.25
CA ALA A 349 -4.09 16.61 0.11
C ALA A 349 -3.76 18.09 0.37
N PHE A 350 -3.89 18.92 -0.66
CA PHE A 350 -3.67 20.36 -0.66
C PHE A 350 -4.96 21.11 -0.99
N ALA A 351 -4.97 22.42 -0.74
CA ALA A 351 -6.05 23.30 -1.13
C ALA A 351 -5.57 24.24 -2.23
N ASP A 352 -6.35 24.31 -3.31
CA ASP A 352 -6.15 25.16 -4.48
C ASP A 352 -7.51 25.73 -4.93
N PRO A 353 -8.13 26.60 -4.11
CA PRO A 353 -9.46 27.15 -4.40
C PRO A 353 -9.47 28.14 -5.57
N ASP A 354 -8.34 28.73 -5.95
CA ASP A 354 -8.24 29.65 -7.07
C ASP A 354 -7.87 28.95 -8.40
N GLY A 355 -7.44 27.69 -8.33
CA GLY A 355 -7.24 26.81 -9.48
C GLY A 355 -6.00 27.16 -10.29
N ASP A 356 -4.97 27.71 -9.64
CA ASP A 356 -3.70 28.07 -10.29
C ASP A 356 -2.68 26.92 -10.34
N GLY A 357 -3.02 25.78 -9.73
CA GLY A 357 -2.24 24.55 -9.69
C GLY A 357 -1.17 24.52 -8.58
N ALA A 358 -1.09 25.54 -7.72
CA ALA A 358 -0.21 25.56 -6.56
C ALA A 358 -0.99 25.49 -5.25
N ALA A 359 -0.40 24.83 -4.25
CA ALA A 359 -1.01 24.73 -2.94
C ALA A 359 -0.91 26.05 -2.15
N ASP A 360 -2.05 26.63 -1.82
CA ASP A 360 -2.18 27.75 -0.86
C ASP A 360 -2.11 27.29 0.59
N ALA A 361 -2.65 26.11 0.85
CA ALA A 361 -2.79 25.52 2.17
C ALA A 361 -2.88 24.00 2.04
N LEU A 362 -2.84 23.31 3.18
CA LEU A 362 -2.90 21.84 3.23
C LEU A 362 -4.09 21.36 4.07
N TYR A 363 -4.53 20.13 3.78
CA TYR A 363 -5.64 19.48 4.50
C TYR A 363 -5.18 18.57 5.64
N PHE A 364 -3.95 18.75 6.11
CA PHE A 364 -3.35 17.95 7.19
C PHE A 364 -2.38 18.79 8.03
N PRO A 365 -2.14 18.41 9.31
CA PRO A 365 -1.17 19.08 10.16
C PRO A 365 0.24 19.00 9.58
N ASN A 366 0.91 20.13 9.46
CA ASN A 366 2.24 20.24 8.86
C ASN A 366 3.03 21.44 9.45
N ARG A 367 4.34 21.49 9.15
CA ARG A 367 5.27 22.49 9.67
C ARG A 367 5.46 23.74 8.79
N HIS A 368 5.02 23.74 7.53
CA HIS A 368 5.46 24.70 6.51
C HIS A 368 4.36 25.59 5.91
N LEU A 369 3.17 25.05 5.71
CA LEU A 369 2.03 25.75 5.10
C LEU A 369 0.85 25.89 6.09
N PRO A 370 0.00 26.93 5.91
CA PRO A 370 -1.27 27.00 6.60
C PRO A 370 -2.09 25.71 6.41
N MET A 371 -2.74 25.23 7.47
CA MET A 371 -3.68 24.12 7.38
C MET A 371 -5.09 24.70 7.22
N ARG A 372 -5.72 24.51 6.05
CA ARG A 372 -7.07 25.03 5.76
C ARG A 372 -8.11 24.36 6.64
N ALA A 373 -8.01 23.04 6.77
CA ALA A 373 -8.76 22.22 7.72
C ALA A 373 -8.01 20.91 7.95
N ASP A 374 -8.12 20.34 9.15
CA ASP A 374 -7.69 18.95 9.39
C ASP A 374 -8.74 18.02 8.75
N LEU A 375 -8.55 17.65 7.48
CA LEU A 375 -9.60 17.00 6.68
C LEU A 375 -9.12 15.74 5.99
N PHE A 376 -7.90 15.74 5.42
CA PHE A 376 -7.39 14.64 4.61
C PHE A 376 -7.46 13.30 5.35
N GLY A 377 -6.94 13.25 6.59
CA GLY A 377 -6.94 12.03 7.39
C GLY A 377 -8.35 11.51 7.71
N ARG A 378 -9.33 12.40 7.88
CA ARG A 378 -10.74 12.04 8.12
C ARG A 378 -11.35 11.42 6.86
N VAL A 379 -11.20 12.08 5.71
CA VAL A 379 -11.79 11.64 4.44
C VAL A 379 -11.14 10.33 3.98
N ALA A 380 -9.80 10.26 4.00
CA ALA A 380 -9.06 9.07 3.62
C ALA A 380 -9.49 7.83 4.44
N TRP A 381 -9.63 7.98 5.76
CA TRP A 381 -10.04 6.87 6.62
C TRP A 381 -11.48 6.41 6.35
N GLN A 382 -12.40 7.34 6.09
CA GLN A 382 -13.79 6.98 5.77
C GLN A 382 -13.92 6.33 4.40
N LEU A 383 -13.21 6.82 3.38
CA LEU A 383 -13.16 6.17 2.07
C LEU A 383 -12.64 4.73 2.19
N ARG A 384 -11.54 4.53 2.92
CA ARG A 384 -11.01 3.18 3.16
C ARG A 384 -12.00 2.27 3.87
N THR A 385 -12.52 2.69 5.03
CA THR A 385 -13.27 1.81 5.92
C THR A 385 -14.74 1.64 5.54
N ARG A 386 -15.35 2.61 4.86
CA ARG A 386 -16.77 2.58 4.47
C ARG A 386 -17.00 2.27 2.99
N ALA A 387 -16.10 2.70 2.10
CA ALA A 387 -16.21 2.45 0.67
C ALA A 387 -15.29 1.32 0.15
N GLY A 388 -14.29 0.90 0.94
CA GLY A 388 -13.42 -0.23 0.59
C GLY A 388 -12.41 0.08 -0.52
N VAL A 389 -11.97 1.34 -0.62
CA VAL A 389 -11.02 1.80 -1.65
C VAL A 389 -9.65 2.08 -1.07
N ARG A 390 -8.60 1.98 -1.90
CA ARG A 390 -7.28 2.49 -1.58
C ARG A 390 -7.25 3.99 -1.73
N VAL A 391 -6.62 4.68 -0.79
CA VAL A 391 -6.49 6.14 -0.86
C VAL A 391 -5.03 6.50 -1.11
N PHE A 392 -4.81 7.26 -2.18
CA PHE A 392 -3.52 7.80 -2.54
C PHE A 392 -3.55 9.30 -2.26
N ALA A 393 -2.54 9.80 -1.57
CA ALA A 393 -2.42 11.23 -1.35
C ALA A 393 -1.90 11.88 -2.62
N TRP A 394 -2.74 12.71 -3.25
CA TRP A 394 -2.35 13.57 -4.36
C TRP A 394 -1.81 14.88 -3.80
N LEU A 395 -0.55 15.17 -4.11
CA LEU A 395 0.18 16.30 -3.54
C LEU A 395 1.13 16.93 -4.57
N PRO A 396 1.32 18.26 -4.56
CA PRO A 396 2.27 18.92 -5.45
C PRO A 396 3.70 18.47 -5.18
N VAL A 397 4.56 18.61 -6.18
CA VAL A 397 6.00 18.39 -6.06
C VAL A 397 6.74 19.71 -5.94
N LEU A 398 6.31 20.74 -6.68
CA LEU A 398 6.94 22.05 -6.78
C LEU A 398 5.95 23.21 -6.59
N GLY A 399 4.65 23.02 -6.83
CA GLY A 399 3.59 24.01 -6.82
C GLY A 399 3.16 24.38 -5.40
N PHE A 400 3.78 25.39 -4.81
CA PHE A 400 3.46 25.85 -3.45
C PHE A 400 3.52 27.38 -3.35
N HIS A 401 2.50 27.95 -2.73
CA HIS A 401 2.49 29.34 -2.25
C HIS A 401 2.99 29.39 -0.82
N LEU A 402 4.26 29.76 -0.64
CA LEU A 402 4.85 29.84 0.68
C LEU A 402 4.36 31.10 1.43
N PRO A 403 4.07 31.00 2.75
CA PRO A 403 3.54 32.11 3.53
C PRO A 403 4.55 33.26 3.72
N ASP A 404 5.86 32.98 3.64
CA ASP A 404 6.92 33.98 3.67
C ASP A 404 7.30 34.41 2.25
N ALA A 405 6.97 35.65 1.88
CA ALA A 405 7.26 36.21 0.56
C ALA A 405 8.77 36.27 0.23
N GLN A 406 9.65 36.45 1.22
CA GLN A 406 11.11 36.42 0.97
C GLN A 406 11.58 35.01 0.68
N GLN A 407 11.02 34.03 1.38
CA GLN A 407 11.29 32.62 1.12
C GLN A 407 10.74 32.22 -0.25
N GLN A 408 9.50 32.58 -0.59
CA GLN A 408 8.91 32.37 -1.91
C GLN A 408 9.82 32.93 -3.01
N ALA A 409 10.19 34.20 -2.93
CA ALA A 409 11.05 34.84 -3.93
C ALA A 409 12.45 34.18 -4.06
N ALA A 410 12.97 33.59 -2.97
CA ALA A 410 14.26 32.93 -2.96
C ALA A 410 14.23 31.48 -3.47
N LEU A 411 13.07 30.83 -3.45
CA LEU A 411 12.90 29.42 -3.82
C LEU A 411 12.13 29.23 -5.13
N GLN A 412 11.34 30.20 -5.59
CA GLN A 412 10.57 30.07 -6.82
C GLN A 412 11.45 30.02 -8.07
N ILE A 413 11.01 29.24 -9.08
CA ILE A 413 11.52 29.35 -10.43
C ILE A 413 11.23 30.77 -10.92
N ARG A 414 12.22 31.41 -11.56
CA ARG A 414 12.02 32.72 -12.19
C ARG A 414 11.31 32.48 -13.52
N GLY A 415 9.99 32.35 -13.45
CA GLY A 415 9.12 32.15 -14.61
C GLY A 415 9.05 33.38 -15.51
N ASN A 416 8.69 33.15 -16.77
CA ASN A 416 8.46 34.19 -17.79
C ASN A 416 6.98 34.31 -18.20
N ASP A 417 6.13 33.32 -17.90
CA ASP A 417 4.69 33.33 -18.20
C ASP A 417 3.87 33.33 -16.90
N PRO A 418 3.04 34.36 -16.65
CA PRO A 418 2.17 34.42 -15.48
C PRO A 418 1.05 33.37 -15.46
N LYS A 419 0.89 32.56 -16.52
CA LYS A 419 -0.05 31.43 -16.56
C LYS A 419 0.53 30.10 -16.09
N ASP A 420 1.84 30.03 -15.84
CA ASP A 420 2.45 28.81 -15.35
C ASP A 420 2.09 28.59 -13.88
N VAL A 421 1.95 27.32 -13.51
CA VAL A 421 1.88 26.92 -12.09
C VAL A 421 3.07 27.52 -11.34
N PRO A 422 2.85 28.24 -10.22
CA PRO A 422 3.88 28.79 -9.36
C PRO A 422 4.76 27.68 -8.74
N ARG A 423 5.88 27.36 -9.39
CA ARG A 423 6.77 26.24 -9.01
C ARG A 423 8.01 26.71 -8.25
N LEU A 424 8.39 25.95 -7.22
CA LEU A 424 9.68 26.06 -6.54
C LEU A 424 10.80 25.44 -7.40
N ASP A 425 12.01 25.99 -7.29
CA ASP A 425 13.21 25.58 -8.00
C ASP A 425 13.72 24.24 -7.44
N PRO A 426 13.64 23.14 -8.21
CA PRO A 426 14.14 21.84 -7.77
C PRO A 426 15.67 21.80 -7.67
N GLY A 427 16.41 22.76 -8.25
CA GLY A 427 17.86 22.88 -8.10
C GLY A 427 18.30 23.38 -6.73
N ASN A 428 17.36 23.84 -5.88
CA ASN A 428 17.66 24.41 -4.57
C ASN A 428 17.48 23.36 -3.46
N PRO A 429 18.53 23.03 -2.68
CA PRO A 429 18.41 22.06 -1.58
C PRO A 429 17.39 22.44 -0.51
N ARG A 430 17.07 23.73 -0.35
CA ARG A 430 16.02 24.18 0.58
C ARG A 430 14.62 23.82 0.09
N THR A 431 14.39 23.78 -1.23
CA THR A 431 13.15 23.27 -1.82
C THR A 431 13.00 21.79 -1.47
N HIS A 432 14.06 21.00 -1.66
CA HIS A 432 14.05 19.57 -1.33
C HIS A 432 13.64 19.31 0.12
N GLN A 433 14.30 19.98 1.07
CA GLN A 433 13.99 19.82 2.50
C GLN A 433 12.56 20.23 2.84
N LEU A 434 12.10 21.39 2.33
CA LEU A 434 10.77 21.91 2.61
C LEU A 434 9.68 20.93 2.15
N VAL A 435 9.78 20.44 0.91
CA VAL A 435 8.78 19.53 0.35
C VAL A 435 8.88 18.15 0.99
N ALA A 436 10.09 17.64 1.26
CA ALA A 436 10.26 16.38 1.98
C ALA A 436 9.63 16.41 3.39
N ASP A 437 9.76 17.53 4.11
CA ASP A 437 9.12 17.72 5.41
C ASP A 437 7.58 17.70 5.31
N ILE A 438 7.00 18.28 4.25
CA ILE A 438 5.55 18.26 4.01
C ILE A 438 5.07 16.81 3.78
N TYR A 439 5.76 16.04 2.94
CA TYR A 439 5.43 14.63 2.69
C TYR A 439 5.60 13.76 3.95
N GLU A 440 6.62 14.05 4.77
CA GLU A 440 6.80 13.41 6.06
C GLU A 440 5.65 13.74 7.03
N ASP A 441 5.24 15.01 7.11
CA ASP A 441 4.15 15.47 7.98
C ASP A 441 2.80 14.86 7.61
N LEU A 442 2.51 14.76 6.31
CA LEU A 442 1.35 14.04 5.80
C LEU A 442 1.35 12.60 6.33
N ALA A 443 2.46 11.88 6.15
CA ALA A 443 2.62 10.48 6.55
C ALA A 443 2.58 10.26 8.06
N ALA A 444 3.11 11.20 8.84
CA ALA A 444 3.14 11.13 10.30
C ALA A 444 1.75 11.27 10.93
N ASN A 445 0.86 12.04 10.31
CA ASN A 445 -0.42 12.42 10.89
C ASN A 445 -1.62 11.72 10.26
N THR A 446 -1.48 11.10 9.09
CA THR A 446 -2.63 10.57 8.33
C THR A 446 -2.38 9.16 7.80
N TYR A 447 -3.45 8.43 7.48
CA TYR A 447 -3.37 7.11 6.87
C TYR A 447 -3.66 7.20 5.37
N PHE A 448 -2.82 6.56 4.55
CA PHE A 448 -2.98 6.38 3.10
C PHE A 448 -2.04 5.27 2.64
N GLU A 449 -2.20 4.81 1.40
CA GLU A 449 -1.54 3.61 0.87
C GLU A 449 -0.66 3.90 -0.36
N GLY A 450 -0.72 5.11 -0.90
CA GLY A 450 0.12 5.53 -2.00
C GLY A 450 0.21 7.05 -2.17
N LEU A 451 1.08 7.46 -3.08
CA LEU A 451 1.32 8.86 -3.43
C LEU A 451 0.99 9.06 -4.91
N LEU A 452 0.23 10.10 -5.23
CA LEU A 452 0.13 10.66 -6.57
C LEU A 452 0.93 11.96 -6.61
N PHE A 453 2.09 11.92 -7.28
CA PHE A 453 2.88 13.10 -7.58
C PHE A 453 2.19 13.88 -8.70
N HIS A 454 1.86 15.13 -8.41
CA HIS A 454 1.16 16.02 -9.33
C HIS A 454 1.99 16.32 -10.60
N ASP A 455 1.32 16.85 -11.62
CA ASP A 455 1.90 17.14 -12.94
C ASP A 455 2.70 18.45 -12.97
N ASP A 456 2.60 19.26 -11.91
CA ASP A 456 3.45 20.43 -11.63
C ASP A 456 4.95 20.13 -11.65
N ALA A 457 5.34 18.87 -11.51
CA ALA A 457 6.69 18.37 -11.68
C ALA A 457 7.12 18.30 -13.16
N TYR A 458 7.08 19.44 -13.87
CA TYR A 458 7.66 19.61 -15.20
C TYR A 458 8.68 20.76 -15.17
N LEU A 459 9.59 20.78 -16.16
CA LEU A 459 10.59 21.84 -16.27
C LEU A 459 10.92 22.14 -17.73
N ARG A 460 10.68 23.39 -18.14
CA ARG A 460 11.05 23.88 -19.47
C ARG A 460 12.57 23.98 -19.63
N ASP A 461 13.03 24.04 -20.86
CA ASP A 461 14.46 24.10 -21.19
C ASP A 461 15.15 25.41 -20.81
N ASP A 462 14.39 26.48 -20.60
CA ASP A 462 14.89 27.81 -20.27
C ASP A 462 14.82 28.18 -18.77
N GLU A 463 14.09 27.41 -17.95
CA GLU A 463 13.75 27.77 -16.57
C GLU A 463 14.91 27.65 -15.57
N VAL A 464 15.53 26.47 -15.52
CA VAL A 464 16.67 26.20 -14.63
C VAL A 464 17.77 25.53 -15.45
N PRO A 465 18.55 26.28 -16.26
CA PRO A 465 19.47 25.71 -17.24
C PRO A 465 20.57 24.81 -16.65
N ALA A 466 20.95 25.06 -15.39
CA ALA A 466 21.94 24.23 -14.69
C ALA A 466 21.38 22.87 -14.24
N TYR A 467 20.05 22.74 -14.10
CA TYR A 467 19.42 21.50 -13.66
C TYR A 467 19.50 20.45 -14.77
N GLY A 468 19.90 19.24 -14.41
CA GLY A 468 20.20 18.19 -15.39
C GLY A 468 21.43 18.44 -16.26
N ASN A 469 22.32 19.38 -15.90
CA ASN A 469 23.50 19.76 -16.69
C ASN A 469 23.16 20.19 -18.15
N GLY A 470 21.95 20.70 -18.38
CA GLY A 470 21.46 21.06 -19.71
C GLY A 470 21.04 19.89 -20.61
N ASP A 471 21.07 18.65 -20.10
CA ASP A 471 20.63 17.45 -20.81
C ASP A 471 19.19 17.07 -20.41
N PRO A 472 18.23 16.97 -21.35
CA PRO A 472 16.83 16.63 -21.05
C PRO A 472 16.67 15.33 -20.28
N ALA A 473 17.38 14.27 -20.66
CA ALA A 473 17.27 12.97 -20.00
C ALA A 473 17.76 13.03 -18.55
N THR A 474 18.87 13.73 -18.31
CA THR A 474 19.40 13.95 -16.96
C THR A 474 18.46 14.81 -16.12
N ARG A 475 17.82 15.83 -16.71
CA ARG A 475 16.79 16.65 -16.05
C ARG A 475 15.59 15.79 -15.61
N THR A 476 15.06 14.96 -16.51
CA THR A 476 13.99 14.00 -16.21
C THR A 476 14.39 13.09 -15.04
N GLN A 477 15.60 12.52 -15.07
CA GLN A 477 16.09 11.63 -14.01
C GLN A 477 16.29 12.34 -12.67
N GLN A 478 16.72 13.60 -12.66
CA GLN A 478 16.87 14.37 -11.42
C GLN A 478 15.51 14.71 -10.79
N LEU A 479 14.49 15.08 -11.57
CA LEU A 479 13.12 15.25 -11.06
C LEU A 479 12.52 13.94 -10.54
N ILE A 480 12.77 12.82 -11.24
CA ILE A 480 12.41 11.50 -10.72
C ILE A 480 13.11 11.26 -9.37
N GLY A 481 14.43 11.50 -9.30
CA GLY A 481 15.20 11.38 -8.07
C GLY A 481 14.62 12.19 -6.92
N PHE A 482 14.17 13.41 -7.19
CA PHE A 482 13.50 14.25 -6.20
C PHE A 482 12.19 13.61 -5.71
N THR A 483 11.31 13.14 -6.59
CA THR A 483 10.08 12.45 -6.15
C THR A 483 10.37 11.16 -5.34
N GLN A 484 11.47 10.46 -5.61
CA GLN A 484 11.88 9.31 -4.80
C GLN A 484 12.37 9.72 -3.39
N GLU A 485 13.00 10.89 -3.26
CA GLU A 485 13.31 11.48 -1.95
C GLU A 485 12.03 11.78 -1.16
N LEU A 486 11.02 12.35 -1.81
CA LEU A 486 9.70 12.63 -1.20
C LEU A 486 9.01 11.34 -0.74
N LYS A 487 9.03 10.29 -1.57
CA LYS A 487 8.58 8.95 -1.17
C LYS A 487 9.32 8.48 0.08
N ALA A 488 10.65 8.55 0.08
CA ALA A 488 11.46 8.06 1.19
C ALA A 488 11.21 8.81 2.51
N ALA A 489 10.86 10.11 2.43
CA ALA A 489 10.45 10.93 3.57
C ALA A 489 9.12 10.44 4.16
N ALA A 490 8.10 10.25 3.32
CA ALA A 490 6.81 9.68 3.73
C ALA A 490 6.95 8.24 4.28
N GLU A 491 7.82 7.42 3.68
CA GLU A 491 8.07 6.04 4.09
C GLU A 491 8.78 5.88 5.44
N ARG A 492 9.20 6.96 6.08
CA ARG A 492 9.56 6.93 7.51
C ARG A 492 8.37 6.51 8.37
N TRP A 493 7.17 6.98 8.04
CA TRP A 493 5.94 6.79 8.81
C TRP A 493 4.95 5.82 8.17
N ARG A 494 5.00 5.67 6.84
CA ARG A 494 4.11 4.81 6.06
C ARG A 494 4.95 3.98 5.07
N PRO A 495 5.47 2.81 5.46
CA PRO A 495 6.32 2.02 4.58
C PRO A 495 5.53 1.48 3.38
N LYS A 496 6.23 1.17 2.28
CA LYS A 496 5.68 0.49 1.08
C LYS A 496 4.60 1.30 0.37
N LEU A 497 4.81 2.61 0.24
CA LEU A 497 3.88 3.45 -0.49
C LEU A 497 3.97 3.14 -1.98
N VAL A 498 2.82 2.86 -2.58
CA VAL A 498 2.69 2.74 -4.04
C VAL A 498 2.81 4.13 -4.64
N THR A 499 3.64 4.29 -5.67
CA THR A 499 3.82 5.59 -6.32
C THR A 499 3.15 5.67 -7.67
N VAL A 500 2.44 6.78 -7.88
CA VAL A 500 1.87 7.21 -9.14
C VAL A 500 2.40 8.60 -9.45
N ARG A 501 2.70 8.90 -10.70
CA ARG A 501 3.01 10.27 -11.15
C ARG A 501 2.22 10.61 -12.39
N ASN A 502 1.62 11.80 -12.42
CA ASN A 502 0.97 12.29 -13.63
C ASN A 502 2.01 12.53 -14.74
N LEU A 503 1.65 12.15 -15.96
CA LEU A 503 2.45 12.31 -17.17
C LEU A 503 1.59 13.00 -18.23
N PHE A 504 2.10 14.09 -18.81
CA PHE A 504 1.46 14.75 -19.95
C PHE A 504 1.40 13.81 -21.16
N ALA A 505 0.37 13.95 -21.99
CA ALA A 505 0.22 13.11 -23.18
C ALA A 505 1.26 13.43 -24.27
N GLN A 506 1.69 14.68 -24.38
CA GLN A 506 2.63 15.11 -25.41
C GLN A 506 3.98 14.34 -25.36
N PRO A 507 4.66 14.16 -24.20
CA PRO A 507 5.83 13.27 -24.10
C PRO A 507 5.66 11.83 -24.62
N VAL A 508 4.43 11.32 -24.70
CA VAL A 508 4.15 9.99 -25.25
C VAL A 508 3.97 10.03 -26.77
N LEU A 509 3.25 11.03 -27.27
CA LEU A 509 2.97 11.20 -28.71
C LEU A 509 4.19 11.73 -29.47
N GLU A 510 4.94 12.61 -28.82
CA GLU A 510 6.09 13.38 -29.33
C GLU A 510 7.28 13.29 -28.37
N PRO A 511 8.05 12.18 -28.35
CA PRO A 511 9.09 11.95 -27.33
C PRO A 511 10.19 13.03 -27.22
N HIS A 512 10.39 13.84 -28.26
CA HIS A 512 11.32 14.97 -28.23
C HIS A 512 10.87 16.11 -27.33
N SER A 513 9.58 16.14 -26.93
CA SER A 513 9.04 17.09 -25.96
C SER A 513 9.57 16.88 -24.54
N GLU A 514 10.28 15.78 -24.28
CA GLU A 514 11.08 15.61 -23.05
C GLU A 514 11.95 16.86 -22.77
N ALA A 515 12.45 17.52 -23.82
CA ALA A 515 13.26 18.72 -23.72
C ALA A 515 12.59 19.88 -22.95
N TRP A 516 11.27 20.01 -22.98
CA TRP A 516 10.53 21.10 -22.30
C TRP A 516 9.49 20.63 -21.29
N PHE A 517 9.30 19.31 -21.13
CA PHE A 517 8.50 18.74 -20.05
C PHE A 517 9.36 18.13 -18.93
N ALA A 518 10.56 17.65 -19.23
CA ALA A 518 11.36 16.82 -18.33
C ALA A 518 10.61 15.55 -17.86
N GLN A 519 9.88 14.93 -18.79
CA GLN A 519 9.08 13.72 -18.57
C GLN A 519 9.27 12.75 -19.73
N ARG A 520 9.29 11.45 -19.42
CA ARG A 520 9.47 10.37 -20.40
C ARG A 520 8.84 9.07 -19.93
N LEU A 521 8.05 8.43 -20.79
CA LEU A 521 7.21 7.29 -20.40
C LEU A 521 8.01 6.08 -19.88
N ASP A 522 9.08 5.67 -20.56
CA ASP A 522 9.94 4.54 -20.14
C ASP A 522 10.71 4.83 -18.84
N ALA A 523 11.13 6.08 -18.64
CA ALA A 523 11.76 6.50 -17.40
C ALA A 523 10.78 6.42 -16.23
N PHE A 524 9.54 6.87 -16.43
CA PHE A 524 8.47 6.79 -15.43
C PHE A 524 8.08 5.35 -15.14
N ALA A 525 7.91 4.53 -16.19
CA ALA A 525 7.63 3.10 -16.09
C ALA A 525 8.65 2.32 -15.25
N SER A 526 9.90 2.80 -15.21
CA SER A 526 10.99 2.20 -14.41
C SER A 526 11.06 2.74 -12.98
N ALA A 527 10.51 3.93 -12.71
CA ALA A 527 10.67 4.65 -11.46
C ALA A 527 9.44 4.59 -10.53
N TYR A 528 8.26 4.43 -11.10
CA TYR A 528 6.98 4.45 -10.38
C TYR A 528 6.25 3.12 -10.53
N ASP A 529 5.40 2.80 -9.55
CA ASP A 529 4.50 1.67 -9.70
C ASP A 529 3.54 1.93 -10.86
N TYR A 530 2.96 3.12 -10.92
CA TYR A 530 2.13 3.51 -12.05
C TYR A 530 2.47 4.89 -12.60
N THR A 531 2.18 5.07 -13.89
CA THR A 531 2.19 6.36 -14.57
C THR A 531 0.74 6.74 -14.86
N ALA A 532 0.27 7.86 -14.30
CA ALA A 532 -1.05 8.40 -14.62
C ALA A 532 -0.94 9.28 -15.87
N LEU A 533 -1.14 8.66 -17.04
CA LEU A 533 -1.12 9.35 -18.31
C LEU A 533 -2.42 10.15 -18.46
N MET A 534 -2.30 11.48 -18.57
CA MET A 534 -3.43 12.39 -18.73
C MET A 534 -4.01 12.27 -20.15
N ALA A 535 -4.88 11.30 -20.34
CA ALA A 535 -5.53 10.95 -21.60
C ALA A 535 -6.77 11.84 -21.83
N MET A 536 -6.53 13.14 -21.94
CA MET A 536 -7.54 14.20 -21.93
C MET A 536 -7.66 14.88 -23.30
N PRO A 537 -8.36 14.28 -24.29
CA PRO A 537 -8.36 14.78 -25.67
C PRO A 537 -8.95 16.18 -25.84
N TYR A 538 -9.89 16.61 -24.99
CA TYR A 538 -10.45 17.97 -25.07
C TYR A 538 -9.48 19.01 -24.47
N MET A 539 -8.74 18.64 -23.41
CA MET A 539 -7.64 19.45 -22.87
C MET A 539 -6.55 19.66 -23.94
N GLU A 540 -6.21 18.59 -24.66
CA GLU A 540 -5.23 18.57 -25.76
C GLU A 540 -5.78 19.12 -27.08
N GLN A 541 -7.03 19.59 -27.11
CA GLN A 541 -7.69 20.18 -28.28
C GLN A 541 -7.68 19.26 -29.51
N ALA A 542 -7.82 17.96 -29.30
CA ALA A 542 -7.87 16.98 -30.37
C ALA A 542 -9.10 17.20 -31.27
N ASN A 543 -8.87 17.25 -32.59
CA ASN A 543 -9.96 17.38 -33.57
C ASN A 543 -10.91 16.17 -33.56
N ASP A 544 -10.35 14.98 -33.34
CA ASP A 544 -11.09 13.72 -33.18
C ASP A 544 -10.63 13.06 -31.86
N PRO A 545 -11.39 13.23 -30.77
CA PRO A 545 -11.04 12.67 -29.46
C PRO A 545 -10.83 11.16 -29.46
N GLN A 546 -11.63 10.41 -30.23
CA GLN A 546 -11.55 8.95 -30.25
C GLN A 546 -10.31 8.49 -31.00
N GLN A 547 -10.05 9.08 -32.17
CA GLN A 547 -8.84 8.77 -32.93
C GLN A 547 -7.58 9.13 -32.13
N TRP A 548 -7.59 10.25 -31.42
CA TRP A 548 -6.47 10.67 -30.58
C TRP A 548 -6.21 9.67 -29.44
N LEU A 549 -7.25 9.22 -28.74
CA LEU A 549 -7.13 8.20 -27.69
C LEU A 549 -6.59 6.86 -28.23
N GLN A 550 -7.04 6.44 -29.42
CA GLN A 550 -6.52 5.23 -30.08
C GLN A 550 -5.03 5.36 -30.42
N GLN A 551 -4.60 6.53 -30.93
CA GLN A 551 -3.20 6.79 -31.23
C GLN A 551 -2.35 6.77 -29.94
N LEU A 552 -2.84 7.39 -28.87
CA LEU A 552 -2.17 7.39 -27.57
C LEU A 552 -2.02 5.95 -27.03
N ALA A 553 -3.11 5.17 -27.04
CA ALA A 553 -3.09 3.77 -26.62
C ALA A 553 -2.13 2.93 -27.47
N GLN A 554 -2.08 3.16 -28.79
CA GLN A 554 -1.14 2.48 -29.68
C GLN A 554 0.32 2.80 -29.33
N ARG A 555 0.65 4.06 -29.02
CA ARG A 555 2.01 4.47 -28.62
C ARG A 555 2.44 3.83 -27.31
N VAL A 556 1.55 3.79 -26.31
CA VAL A 556 1.82 3.09 -25.04
C VAL A 556 1.98 1.59 -25.28
N GLY A 557 1.12 0.97 -26.09
CA GLY A 557 1.17 -0.46 -26.40
C GLY A 557 2.41 -0.90 -27.18
N GLN A 558 3.14 0.02 -27.81
CA GLN A 558 4.43 -0.25 -28.44
C GLN A 558 5.59 -0.31 -27.45
N GLN A 559 5.43 0.24 -26.24
CA GLN A 559 6.44 0.15 -25.18
C GLN A 559 6.39 -1.22 -24.49
N PRO A 560 7.54 -1.82 -24.16
CA PRO A 560 7.58 -3.02 -23.33
C PRO A 560 6.80 -2.80 -22.04
N HIS A 561 5.85 -3.69 -21.74
CA HIS A 561 5.00 -3.62 -20.55
C HIS A 561 4.16 -2.32 -20.42
N GLY A 562 3.96 -1.55 -21.49
CA GLY A 562 3.31 -0.23 -21.41
C GLY A 562 1.93 -0.24 -20.74
N PHE A 563 1.10 -1.25 -21.00
CA PHE A 563 -0.22 -1.39 -20.35
C PHE A 563 -0.17 -2.05 -18.95
N GLU A 564 0.98 -2.46 -18.43
CA GLU A 564 1.11 -3.04 -17.08
C GLU A 564 1.23 -1.98 -15.97
N ASN A 565 1.73 -0.79 -16.32
CA ASN A 565 2.00 0.28 -15.37
C ASN A 565 1.46 1.65 -15.82
N THR A 566 0.79 1.76 -16.97
CA THR A 566 0.18 3.02 -17.40
C THR A 566 -1.32 3.03 -17.09
N ILE A 567 -1.74 4.01 -16.29
CA ILE A 567 -3.14 4.37 -16.03
C ILE A 567 -3.53 5.44 -17.03
N PHE A 568 -4.60 5.21 -17.78
CA PHE A 568 -5.18 6.24 -18.67
C PHE A 568 -6.22 7.01 -17.88
N GLU A 569 -5.90 8.28 -17.59
CA GLU A 569 -6.75 9.18 -16.85
C GLU A 569 -7.59 10.04 -17.80
N LEU A 570 -8.90 9.80 -17.80
CA LEU A 570 -9.87 10.49 -18.65
C LEU A 570 -10.38 11.76 -17.98
N GLN A 571 -10.63 12.81 -18.77
CA GLN A 571 -11.29 14.00 -18.24
C GLN A 571 -12.82 13.85 -18.24
N THR A 572 -13.49 14.49 -17.28
CA THR A 572 -14.97 14.60 -17.21
C THR A 572 -15.44 16.04 -17.40
N VAL A 573 -14.53 17.01 -17.40
CA VAL A 573 -14.81 18.44 -17.62
C VAL A 573 -14.03 18.92 -18.85
N ASP A 574 -14.63 19.80 -19.65
CA ASP A 574 -13.89 20.59 -20.64
C ASP A 574 -13.27 21.82 -19.95
N TRP A 575 -11.99 21.72 -19.62
CA TRP A 575 -11.20 22.75 -18.92
C TRP A 575 -11.19 24.11 -19.62
N ARG A 576 -11.46 24.18 -20.93
CA ARG A 576 -11.54 25.46 -21.66
C ARG A 576 -12.82 26.23 -21.36
N THR A 577 -13.91 25.51 -21.10
CA THR A 577 -15.23 26.09 -20.89
C THR A 577 -15.70 25.98 -19.43
N GLY A 578 -15.01 25.18 -18.62
CA GLY A 578 -15.38 24.85 -17.25
C GLY A 578 -16.67 24.03 -17.16
N LYS A 579 -17.13 23.44 -18.29
CA LYS A 579 -18.40 22.71 -18.34
C LYS A 579 -18.17 21.21 -18.25
N PRO A 580 -19.07 20.47 -17.56
CA PRO A 580 -19.08 19.02 -17.60
C PRO A 580 -19.19 18.51 -19.04
N LEU A 581 -18.45 17.46 -19.36
CA LEU A 581 -18.62 16.75 -20.63
C LEU A 581 -20.00 16.09 -20.69
N PRO A 582 -20.57 15.92 -21.89
CA PRO A 582 -21.86 15.24 -22.05
C PRO A 582 -21.85 13.82 -21.46
N GLU A 583 -23.01 13.41 -20.92
CA GLU A 583 -23.26 12.05 -20.46
C GLU A 583 -22.94 11.03 -21.56
N GLY A 584 -22.28 9.94 -21.20
CA GLY A 584 -21.89 8.84 -22.09
C GLY A 584 -20.47 8.95 -22.65
N VAL A 585 -19.84 10.13 -22.60
CA VAL A 585 -18.47 10.32 -23.13
C VAL A 585 -17.43 9.53 -22.32
N LEU A 586 -17.56 9.48 -20.99
CA LEU A 586 -16.64 8.72 -20.15
C LEU A 586 -16.77 7.22 -20.43
N LEU A 587 -18.00 6.73 -20.58
CA LEU A 587 -18.26 5.34 -20.92
C LEU A 587 -17.75 4.96 -22.32
N GLU A 588 -17.92 5.84 -23.30
CA GLU A 588 -17.42 5.62 -24.66
C GLU A 588 -15.89 5.55 -24.70
N HIS A 589 -15.21 6.53 -24.09
CA HIS A 589 -13.75 6.58 -24.03
C HIS A 589 -13.16 5.41 -23.25
N SER A 590 -13.76 5.00 -22.12
CA SER A 590 -13.31 3.83 -21.37
C SER A 590 -13.46 2.53 -22.18
N LYS A 591 -14.60 2.31 -22.84
CA LYS A 591 -14.81 1.13 -23.72
C LYS A 591 -13.80 1.09 -24.87
N LEU A 592 -13.50 2.24 -25.46
CA LEU A 592 -12.51 2.37 -26.53
C LEU A 592 -11.11 1.93 -26.07
N LEU A 593 -10.66 2.42 -24.90
CA LEU A 593 -9.35 2.08 -24.34
C LEU A 593 -9.28 0.61 -23.93
N LEU A 594 -10.32 0.07 -23.31
CA LEU A 594 -10.41 -1.35 -22.96
C LEU A 594 -10.32 -2.23 -24.21
N ALA A 595 -11.00 -1.86 -25.29
CA ALA A 595 -10.93 -2.57 -26.57
C ALA A 595 -9.52 -2.52 -27.20
N ALA A 596 -8.75 -1.47 -26.92
CA ALA A 596 -7.35 -1.33 -27.32
C ALA A 596 -6.36 -2.12 -26.43
N GLY A 597 -6.83 -2.77 -25.37
CA GLY A 597 -6.01 -3.56 -24.44
C GLY A 597 -5.50 -2.79 -23.23
N VAL A 598 -5.94 -1.54 -23.02
CA VAL A 598 -5.62 -0.78 -21.81
C VAL A 598 -6.23 -1.45 -20.59
N ARG A 599 -5.43 -1.63 -19.53
CA ARG A 599 -5.86 -2.31 -18.31
C ARG A 599 -6.24 -1.38 -17.18
N HIS A 600 -5.58 -0.24 -17.04
CA HIS A 600 -5.75 0.66 -15.90
C HIS A 600 -6.39 1.96 -16.37
N LEU A 601 -7.45 2.39 -15.69
CA LEU A 601 -8.24 3.56 -16.03
C LEU A 601 -8.45 4.42 -14.79
N ALA A 602 -8.49 5.73 -14.98
CA ALA A 602 -8.90 6.71 -13.99
C ALA A 602 -9.76 7.80 -14.63
N TYR A 603 -10.41 8.64 -13.83
CA TYR A 603 -10.96 9.91 -14.33
C TYR A 603 -10.81 11.05 -13.33
N TYR A 604 -10.81 12.27 -13.86
CA TYR A 604 -10.73 13.53 -13.13
C TYR A 604 -11.52 14.66 -13.85
N PRO A 605 -12.22 15.55 -13.13
CA PRO A 605 -12.61 15.47 -11.72
C PRO A 605 -13.85 14.60 -11.46
N ASP A 606 -14.15 14.34 -10.18
CA ASP A 606 -15.45 13.83 -9.74
C ASP A 606 -16.26 14.93 -9.05
N ASP A 607 -17.28 15.44 -9.73
CA ASP A 607 -18.23 16.39 -9.15
C ASP A 607 -19.34 15.63 -8.40
N PHE A 608 -18.99 15.12 -7.23
CA PHE A 608 -19.91 14.35 -6.39
C PHE A 608 -21.10 15.18 -5.86
N ILE A 609 -20.99 16.51 -5.84
CA ILE A 609 -22.06 17.42 -5.41
C ILE A 609 -23.06 17.62 -6.55
N GLY A 610 -22.58 17.94 -7.74
CA GLY A 610 -23.39 18.07 -8.95
C GLY A 610 -23.86 16.73 -9.52
N GLY A 611 -23.28 15.61 -9.04
CA GLY A 611 -23.60 14.27 -9.49
C GLY A 611 -23.06 13.95 -10.88
N HIS A 612 -21.92 14.54 -11.25
CA HIS A 612 -21.28 14.36 -12.56
C HIS A 612 -19.88 13.72 -12.43
N PRO A 613 -19.54 12.72 -13.26
CA PRO A 613 -20.44 11.96 -14.15
C PRO A 613 -21.57 11.28 -13.37
N SER A 614 -22.65 10.83 -14.02
CA SER A 614 -23.70 10.13 -13.26
C SER A 614 -23.14 8.85 -12.60
N VAL A 615 -23.69 8.45 -11.44
CA VAL A 615 -23.26 7.21 -10.77
C VAL A 615 -23.41 5.98 -11.68
N PRO A 616 -24.50 5.80 -12.45
CA PRO A 616 -24.60 4.70 -13.41
C PRO A 616 -23.49 4.69 -14.47
N GLU A 617 -23.19 5.85 -15.08
CA GLU A 617 -22.13 5.96 -16.08
C GLU A 617 -20.77 5.64 -15.48
N ALA A 618 -20.45 6.30 -14.35
CA ALA A 618 -19.18 6.12 -13.65
C ALA A 618 -18.98 4.67 -13.20
N ARG A 619 -20.04 4.02 -12.70
CA ARG A 619 -20.00 2.61 -12.30
C ARG A 619 -19.73 1.69 -13.49
N GLU A 620 -20.42 1.90 -14.62
CA GLU A 620 -20.19 1.05 -15.81
C GLU A 620 -18.78 1.24 -16.37
N ALA A 621 -18.23 2.45 -16.33
CA ALA A 621 -16.88 2.75 -16.79
C ALA A 621 -15.78 2.28 -15.82
N MET A 622 -16.00 2.42 -14.50
CA MET A 622 -14.93 2.37 -13.49
C MET A 622 -15.11 1.35 -12.38
N SER A 623 -16.15 0.52 -12.38
CA SER A 623 -16.26 -0.51 -11.34
C SER A 623 -15.15 -1.55 -11.47
N ALA A 624 -14.48 -1.82 -10.35
CA ALA A 624 -13.52 -2.90 -10.24
C ALA A 624 -14.15 -4.19 -9.68
N ARG A 625 -15.47 -4.20 -9.44
CA ARG A 625 -16.20 -5.37 -8.95
C ARG A 625 -16.40 -6.39 -10.06
N GLN A 626 -16.40 -7.68 -9.70
CA GLN A 626 -16.63 -8.80 -10.63
C GLN A 626 -17.97 -8.68 -11.39
N PHE A 627 -18.97 -8.03 -10.77
CA PHE A 627 -20.25 -7.72 -11.40
C PHE A 627 -20.47 -6.20 -11.39
N PRO A 628 -20.41 -5.51 -12.56
CA PRO A 628 -20.58 -4.07 -12.63
C PRO A 628 -22.04 -3.64 -12.42
N TYR A 629 -23.01 -4.55 -12.50
CA TYR A 629 -24.41 -4.25 -12.22
C TYR A 629 -24.68 -4.16 -10.72
N ILE A 630 -25.59 -3.27 -10.30
CA ILE A 630 -26.04 -3.20 -8.90
C ILE A 630 -26.84 -4.48 -8.62
N GLU A 631 -26.42 -5.29 -7.64
CA GLU A 631 -27.27 -6.34 -7.09
C GLU A 631 -28.54 -5.67 -6.56
N ARG A 632 -29.68 -5.97 -7.19
CA ARG A 632 -30.99 -5.40 -6.84
C ARG A 632 -31.56 -6.00 -5.57
#